data_AF-O27547-F1
#
_entry.id   AF-O27547-F1
#
_cell.length_a   1.000
_cell.length_b   1.000
_cell.length_c   1.000
_cell.angle_alpha   90.00
_cell.angle_beta   90.00
_cell.angle_gamma   90.00
#
_symmetry.space_group_name_H-M   'P 1'
#
loop_
_entity.id
_entity.type
_entity.pdbx_description
1 polymer ?
#
loop_
_entity_poly.entity_id
_entity_poly.type
_entity_poly.pdbx_seq_one_letter_code
_entity_poly.pdbx_strand_id
1 'polypeptide(L)'
;MKLERAGIAGYFSFGGFGSDSPDRNKLTEIAVRRGLRIGATGSTVLFGDTPHDMRAGDHVGAVNIGISAGRYSDRALMAAGARHVFPDYRKPELRDTVLKIMAGDHRQQII
;
A
#
# COMPACT_ATOMS: atom_id res chain seq x y z
N MET A 1 14.34 -1.32 15.93
CA MET A 1 13.15 -2.00 15.38
C MET A 1 13.47 -2.45 13.93
N LYS A 2 12.57 -3.15 13.21
CA LYS A 2 12.88 -3.77 11.88
C LYS A 2 13.37 -2.75 10.84
N LEU A 3 12.85 -1.52 10.87
CA LEU A 3 13.18 -0.47 9.91
C LEU A 3 14.61 0.08 10.13
N GLU A 4 15.03 0.21 11.38
CA GLU A 4 16.39 0.66 11.73
C GLU A 4 17.42 -0.38 11.33
N ARG A 5 17.13 -1.67 11.56
CA ARG A 5 18.01 -2.75 11.11
C ARG A 5 18.18 -2.79 9.59
N ALA A 6 17.13 -2.42 8.85
CA ALA A 6 17.17 -2.32 7.39
C ALA A 6 17.76 -0.99 6.88
N GLY A 7 18.07 -0.03 7.76
CA GLY A 7 18.62 1.28 7.38
C GLY A 7 17.63 2.20 6.67
N ILE A 8 16.32 1.91 6.72
CA ILE A 8 15.29 2.65 5.98
C ILE A 8 14.39 3.52 6.87
N ALA A 9 14.61 3.53 8.18
CA ALA A 9 13.78 4.29 9.11
C ALA A 9 13.71 5.80 8.76
N GLY A 10 14.79 6.37 8.20
CA GLY A 10 14.85 7.77 7.79
C GLY A 10 13.93 8.17 6.63
N TYR A 11 13.37 7.22 5.89
CA TYR A 11 12.40 7.49 4.83
C TYR A 11 10.96 7.69 5.35
N PHE A 12 10.71 7.39 6.64
CA PHE A 12 9.37 7.43 7.22
C PHE A 12 9.31 8.46 8.35
N SER A 13 8.48 9.49 8.19
CA SER A 13 8.24 10.50 9.24
C SER A 13 7.21 10.03 10.29
N PHE A 14 6.44 9.00 9.98
CA PHE A 14 5.42 8.39 10.84
C PHE A 14 5.12 6.96 10.38
N GLY A 15 4.32 6.21 11.15
CA GLY A 15 3.83 4.89 10.76
C GLY A 15 2.77 4.32 11.69
N GLY A 16 2.17 3.20 11.28
CA GLY A 16 1.43 2.28 12.15
C GLY A 16 2.25 1.01 12.36
N PHE A 17 2.28 0.51 13.59
CA PHE A 17 3.14 -0.59 14.02
C PHE A 17 2.30 -1.73 14.58
N GLY A 18 2.83 -2.97 14.54
CA GLY A 18 2.14 -4.13 15.11
C GLY A 18 1.81 -4.00 16.61
N SER A 19 2.52 -3.13 17.32
CA SER A 19 2.22 -2.78 18.72
C SER A 19 0.97 -1.90 18.88
N ASP A 20 0.51 -1.23 17.82
CA ASP A 20 -0.71 -0.42 17.86
C ASP A 20 -1.98 -1.29 17.84
N SER A 21 -1.96 -2.41 17.09
CA SER A 21 -3.05 -3.38 17.05
C SER A 21 -2.63 -4.68 16.35
N PRO A 22 -3.10 -5.86 16.79
CA PRO A 22 -2.99 -7.09 16.02
C PRO A 22 -3.96 -7.15 14.83
N ASP A 23 -5.01 -6.32 14.83
CA ASP A 23 -5.94 -6.21 13.70
C ASP A 23 -5.33 -5.32 12.62
N ARG A 24 -5.12 -5.90 11.43
CA ARG A 24 -4.53 -5.21 10.27
C ARG A 24 -5.37 -4.02 9.81
N ASN A 25 -6.70 -4.12 9.88
CA ASN A 25 -7.58 -3.01 9.49
C ASN A 25 -7.39 -1.84 10.45
N LYS A 26 -7.37 -2.14 11.77
CA LYS A 26 -7.17 -1.11 12.79
C LYS A 26 -5.78 -0.48 12.73
N LEU A 27 -4.75 -1.28 12.50
CA LEU A 27 -3.38 -0.80 12.31
C LEU A 27 -3.29 0.16 11.13
N THR A 28 -3.88 -0.20 9.98
CA THR A 28 -3.86 0.66 8.79
C THR A 28 -4.67 1.94 9.00
N GLU A 29 -5.83 1.88 9.67
CA GLU A 29 -6.61 3.06 10.06
C GLU A 29 -5.77 4.04 10.91
N ILE A 30 -5.02 3.52 11.89
CA ILE A 30 -4.12 4.31 12.74
C ILE A 30 -3.01 4.97 11.91
N ALA A 31 -2.40 4.24 10.98
CA ALA A 31 -1.37 4.78 10.08
C ALA A 31 -1.92 5.95 9.24
N VAL A 32 -3.07 5.76 8.59
CA VAL A 32 -3.73 6.81 7.79
C VAL A 32 -4.06 8.02 8.64
N ARG A 33 -4.67 7.82 9.82
CA ARG A 33 -4.99 8.93 10.75
C ARG A 33 -3.75 9.71 11.19
N ARG A 34 -2.63 9.03 11.43
CA ARG A 34 -1.36 9.70 11.77
C ARG A 34 -0.82 10.52 10.59
N GLY A 35 -0.92 9.99 9.36
CA GLY A 35 -0.56 10.73 8.15
C GLY A 35 -1.37 12.00 7.96
N LEU A 36 -2.70 11.91 8.11
CA LEU A 36 -3.59 13.07 8.01
C LEU A 36 -3.26 14.15 9.04
N ARG A 37 -2.90 13.77 10.27
CA ARG A 37 -2.52 14.72 11.34
C ARG A 37 -1.25 15.51 11.03
N ILE A 38 -0.35 14.97 10.21
CA ILE A 38 0.88 15.66 9.80
C ILE A 38 0.74 16.34 8.42
N GLY A 39 -0.49 16.41 7.89
CA GLY A 39 -0.79 17.13 6.66
C GLY A 39 -0.76 16.31 5.37
N ALA A 40 -0.80 14.97 5.45
CA ALA A 40 -1.01 14.15 4.26
C ALA A 40 -2.37 14.49 3.61
N THR A 41 -2.37 14.65 2.29
CA THR A 41 -3.57 14.96 1.49
C THR A 41 -3.60 14.10 0.23
N GLY A 42 -4.76 14.05 -0.44
CA GLY A 42 -4.93 13.29 -1.68
C GLY A 42 -5.14 11.79 -1.45
N SER A 43 -4.81 11.01 -2.47
CA SER A 43 -5.05 9.56 -2.51
C SER A 43 -4.08 8.81 -1.59
N THR A 44 -4.60 7.86 -0.81
CA THR A 44 -3.77 6.88 -0.09
C THR A 44 -3.47 5.71 -1.02
N VAL A 45 -2.21 5.28 -1.09
CA VAL A 45 -1.79 4.09 -1.84
C VAL A 45 -1.29 3.06 -0.86
N LEU A 46 -1.81 1.83 -0.96
CA LEU A 46 -1.34 0.71 -0.17
C LEU A 46 -0.53 -0.25 -1.05
N PHE A 47 0.68 -0.59 -0.61
CA PHE A 47 1.50 -1.64 -1.20
C PHE A 47 1.47 -2.87 -0.31
N GLY A 48 1.30 -4.06 -0.91
CA GLY A 48 1.37 -5.32 -0.16
C GLY A 48 1.49 -6.54 -1.05
N ASP A 49 2.03 -7.62 -0.50
CA ASP A 49 2.24 -8.90 -1.19
C ASP A 49 1.25 -9.99 -0.74
N THR A 50 0.31 -9.65 0.14
CA THR A 50 -0.70 -10.60 0.65
C THR A 50 -2.14 -10.10 0.47
N PRO A 51 -3.12 -11.02 0.38
CA PRO A 51 -4.54 -10.68 0.44
C PRO A 51 -4.95 -9.91 1.71
N HIS A 52 -4.22 -10.06 2.82
CA HIS A 52 -4.51 -9.30 4.04
C HIS A 52 -4.17 -7.82 3.88
N ASP A 53 -3.13 -7.50 3.12
CA ASP A 53 -2.75 -6.12 2.85
C ASP A 53 -3.82 -5.45 1.97
N MET A 54 -4.29 -6.14 0.93
CA MET A 54 -5.34 -5.62 0.03
C MET A 54 -6.64 -5.32 0.79
N ARG A 55 -7.10 -6.25 1.64
CA ARG A 55 -8.28 -6.01 2.50
C ARG A 55 -8.10 -4.84 3.46
N ALA A 56 -6.89 -4.67 4.02
CA ALA A 56 -6.61 -3.56 4.92
C ALA A 56 -6.58 -2.21 4.19
N GLY A 57 -6.18 -2.19 2.91
CA GLY A 57 -6.21 -1.00 2.07
C GLY A 57 -7.61 -0.63 1.64
N ASP A 58 -8.42 -1.62 1.23
CA ASP A 58 -9.85 -1.43 0.93
C ASP A 58 -10.58 -0.86 2.14
N HIS A 59 -10.28 -1.35 3.35
CA HIS A 59 -10.87 -0.88 4.60
C HIS A 59 -10.69 0.63 4.83
N VAL A 60 -9.58 1.21 4.36
CA VAL A 60 -9.27 2.64 4.51
C VAL A 60 -9.49 3.44 3.22
N GLY A 61 -10.05 2.83 2.17
CA GLY A 61 -10.26 3.47 0.88
C GLY A 61 -8.96 3.77 0.12
N ALA A 62 -7.89 3.02 0.37
CA ALA A 62 -6.64 3.15 -0.36
C ALA A 62 -6.74 2.54 -1.76
N VAL A 63 -5.92 3.04 -2.69
CA VAL A 63 -5.66 2.36 -3.96
C VAL A 63 -4.62 1.27 -3.71
N ASN A 64 -5.03 0.01 -3.86
CA ASN A 64 -4.17 -1.14 -3.61
C ASN A 64 -3.27 -1.46 -4.80
N ILE A 65 -1.98 -1.63 -4.52
CA ILE A 65 -0.96 -2.14 -5.44
C ILE A 65 -0.39 -3.44 -4.86
N GLY A 66 -0.67 -4.55 -5.54
CA GLY A 66 -0.15 -5.87 -5.19
C GLY A 66 1.27 -6.07 -5.70
N ILE A 67 2.11 -6.74 -4.91
CA ILE A 67 3.47 -7.12 -5.30
C ILE A 67 3.62 -8.64 -5.24
N SER A 68 3.65 -9.31 -6.39
CA SER A 68 3.65 -10.77 -6.49
C SER A 68 5.04 -11.42 -6.45
N ALA A 69 6.05 -10.70 -5.94
CA ALA A 69 7.38 -11.25 -5.66
C ALA A 69 7.37 -12.36 -4.58
N GLY A 70 6.29 -12.41 -3.79
CA GLY A 70 6.14 -13.29 -2.65
C GLY A 70 5.35 -14.58 -2.94
N ARG A 71 4.54 -15.00 -1.98
CA ARG A 71 3.85 -16.31 -2.00
C ARG A 71 2.53 -16.30 -2.78
N TYR A 72 1.95 -15.13 -3.02
CA TYR A 72 0.63 -14.99 -3.64
C TYR A 72 0.74 -14.59 -5.10
N SER A 73 -0.04 -15.24 -5.95
CA SER A 73 -0.10 -14.96 -7.38
C SER A 73 -0.83 -13.65 -7.68
N ASP A 74 -0.59 -13.11 -8.88
CA ASP A 74 -1.31 -11.93 -9.39
C ASP A 74 -2.82 -12.11 -9.26
N ARG A 75 -3.33 -13.27 -9.66
CA ARG A 75 -4.75 -13.60 -9.55
C ARG A 75 -5.26 -13.53 -8.11
N ALA A 76 -4.49 -14.02 -7.15
CA ALA A 76 -4.88 -14.00 -5.74
C ALA A 76 -4.91 -12.56 -5.18
N LEU A 77 -3.95 -11.72 -5.59
CA LEU A 77 -3.89 -10.32 -5.17
C LEU A 77 -5.00 -9.48 -5.82
N MET A 78 -5.24 -9.65 -7.12
CA MET A 78 -6.35 -9.01 -7.83
C MET A 78 -7.71 -9.40 -7.23
N ALA A 79 -7.92 -10.70 -6.96
CA ALA A 79 -9.15 -11.17 -6.32
C ALA A 79 -9.34 -10.65 -4.89
N ALA A 80 -8.25 -10.24 -4.23
CA ALA A 80 -8.29 -9.67 -2.89
C ALA A 80 -8.44 -8.14 -2.86
N GLY A 81 -8.51 -7.48 -4.02
CA GLY A 81 -8.72 -6.03 -4.12
C GLY A 81 -7.53 -5.24 -4.68
N ALA A 82 -6.46 -5.89 -5.17
CA ALA A 82 -5.40 -5.16 -5.87
C ALA A 82 -5.95 -4.50 -7.14
N ARG A 83 -5.66 -3.21 -7.35
CA ARG A 83 -5.99 -2.49 -8.58
C ARG A 83 -4.93 -2.71 -9.66
N HIS A 84 -3.68 -2.80 -9.24
CA HIS A 84 -2.53 -3.11 -10.08
C HIS A 84 -1.68 -4.16 -9.38
N VAL A 85 -1.05 -5.07 -10.14
CA VAL A 85 -0.07 -6.00 -9.61
C VAL A 85 1.24 -5.89 -10.38
N PHE A 86 2.34 -5.90 -9.65
CA PHE A 86 3.69 -5.92 -10.22
C PHE A 86 4.49 -7.10 -9.65
N PRO A 87 5.35 -7.74 -10.45
CA PRO A 87 6.16 -8.87 -9.99
C PRO A 87 7.28 -8.45 -9.03
N ASP A 88 7.74 -7.19 -9.08
CA ASP A 88 8.69 -6.62 -8.11
C ASP A 88 8.68 -5.07 -8.13
N TYR A 89 9.36 -4.46 -7.16
CA TYR A 89 9.41 -3.00 -6.96
C TYR A 89 10.28 -2.22 -7.96
N ARG A 90 11.07 -2.89 -8.80
CA ARG A 90 12.05 -2.26 -9.72
C ARG A 90 11.43 -1.95 -11.08
N LYS A 91 10.19 -2.35 -11.32
CA LYS A 91 9.45 -2.08 -12.54
C LYS A 91 9.23 -0.57 -12.69
N PRO A 92 9.78 0.09 -13.73
CA PRO A 92 9.57 1.52 -13.96
C PRO A 92 8.08 1.88 -14.01
N GLU A 93 7.27 0.97 -14.54
CA GLU A 93 5.82 1.11 -14.69
C GLU A 93 5.10 1.24 -13.34
N LEU A 94 5.65 0.69 -12.25
CA LEU A 94 5.11 0.87 -10.90
C LEU A 94 5.18 2.34 -10.51
N ARG A 95 6.34 2.98 -10.70
CA ARG A 95 6.52 4.40 -10.36
C ARG A 95 5.55 5.26 -11.14
N ASP A 96 5.43 5.02 -12.44
CA ASP A 96 4.56 5.80 -13.31
C ASP A 96 3.08 5.62 -12.94
N THR A 97 2.70 4.41 -12.53
CA THR A 97 1.35 4.11 -12.01
C THR A 97 1.05 4.88 -10.73
N VAL A 98 1.98 4.90 -9.77
CA VAL A 98 1.82 5.64 -8.51
C VAL A 98 1.68 7.14 -8.77
N LEU A 99 2.52 7.71 -9.65
CA LEU A 99 2.45 9.12 -10.00
C LEU A 99 1.09 9.49 -10.63
N LYS A 100 0.54 8.64 -11.51
CA LYS A 100 -0.81 8.84 -12.08
C LYS A 100 -1.91 8.79 -11.02
N ILE A 101 -1.83 7.84 -10.09
CA ILE A 101 -2.77 7.72 -8.97
C ILE A 101 -2.72 8.97 -8.09
N MET A 102 -1.52 9.47 -7.78
CA MET A 102 -1.33 10.68 -6.96
C MET A 102 -1.76 11.96 -7.68
N ALA A 103 -1.68 11.99 -9.01
CA ALA A 103 -2.19 13.09 -9.83
C ALA A 103 -3.73 13.08 -9.98
N GLY A 104 -4.43 12.08 -9.44
CA GLY A 104 -5.89 11.97 -9.51
C GLY A 104 -6.42 11.37 -10.81
N ASP A 105 -5.54 10.83 -11.67
CA ASP A 105 -5.97 10.19 -12.92
C ASP A 105 -6.36 8.74 -12.66
N HIS A 106 -7.62 8.55 -12.26
CA HIS A 106 -8.16 7.24 -11.91
C HIS A 106 -8.92 6.55 -13.05
N ARG A 107 -8.71 6.92 -14.32
CA ARG A 107 -9.46 6.31 -15.44
C ARG A 107 -8.83 5.01 -15.96
N GLN A 108 -9.74 4.08 -16.26
CA GLN A 108 -9.59 2.66 -16.61
C GLN A 108 -8.64 2.38 -17.78
N GLN A 109 -7.88 1.29 -17.69
CA GLN A 109 -7.66 0.38 -18.82
C GLN A 109 -7.78 -1.06 -18.31
N ILE A 110 -9.00 -1.59 -18.44
CA ILE A 110 -9.22 -3.02 -18.58
C ILE A 110 -8.89 -3.31 -20.05
N ILE A 111 -7.89 -4.17 -20.29
CA ILE A 111 -7.75 -4.88 -21.56
C ILE A 111 -8.20 -6.31 -21.28
#